data_AF-A0A0V8JB48-F1
#
_entry.id   AF-A0A0V8JB48-F1
#
_cell.length_a   1.000
_cell.length_b   1.000
_cell.length_c   1.000
_cell.angle_alpha   90.00
_cell.angle_beta   90.00
_cell.angle_gamma   90.00
#
_symmetry.space_group_name_H-M   'P 1'
#
loop_
_entity.id
_entity.type
_entity.pdbx_description
1 polymer ?
#
loop_
_entity_poly.entity_id
_entity_poly.type
_entity_poly.pdbx_seq_one_letter_code
_entity_poly.pdbx_strand_id
1 'polypeptide(L)'
;MDILTFLLQYLNQHSLFLIPALLVIDFGLRRAPFLKREYVFWVFLGISVLLSFWNFGVNIHSFVNGVTNAGVVHSTLSLIKKINL
;
A
#
# COMPACT_ATOMS: atom_id res chain seq x y z
N MET A 1 17.22 -11.14 -12.29
CA MET A 1 16.59 -10.97 -10.96
C MET A 1 15.42 -10.02 -11.16
N ASP A 2 14.23 -10.58 -11.30
CA ASP A 2 13.03 -9.82 -11.62
C ASP A 2 12.64 -8.93 -10.44
N ILE A 3 12.18 -7.71 -10.73
CA ILE A 3 11.71 -6.75 -9.72
C ILE A 3 10.64 -7.37 -8.80
N LEU A 4 9.86 -8.30 -9.34
CA LEU A 4 8.85 -9.06 -8.60
C LEU A 4 9.43 -9.97 -7.51
N THR A 5 10.56 -10.63 -7.78
CA THR A 5 11.21 -11.50 -6.80
C THR A 5 11.91 -10.69 -5.71
N PHE A 6 12.48 -9.53 -6.04
CA PHE A 6 13.02 -8.58 -5.06
C PHE A 6 11.92 -8.04 -4.13
N LEU A 7 10.75 -7.71 -4.69
CA LEU A 7 9.59 -7.25 -3.93
C LEU A 7 9.03 -8.32 -2.99
N LEU A 8 8.91 -9.56 -3.46
CA LEU A 8 8.47 -10.69 -2.64
C LEU A 8 9.44 -11.02 -1.50
N GLN A 9 10.73 -10.85 -1.72
CA GLN A 9 11.76 -11.11 -0.71
C GLN A 9 11.81 -10.01 0.36
N TYR A 10 11.49 -8.76 -0.01
CA TYR A 10 11.38 -7.62 0.91
C TYR A 10 10.05 -7.60 1.69
N LEU A 11 9.00 -8.18 1.13
CA LEU A 11 7.76 -8.53 1.81
C LEU A 11 8.02 -9.68 2.80
N ASN A 12 8.59 -9.33 3.95
CA ASN A 12 8.73 -10.23 5.09
C ASN A 12 7.38 -10.93 5.39
N GLN A 13 7.39 -12.16 5.89
CA GLN A 13 6.20 -13.04 6.00
C GLN A 13 5.01 -12.43 6.77
N HIS A 14 5.23 -11.38 7.57
CA HIS A 14 4.20 -10.61 8.27
C HIS A 14 3.51 -9.52 7.42
N SER A 15 4.16 -9.05 6.34
CA SER A 15 3.61 -8.05 5.40
C SER A 15 2.57 -8.63 4.45
N LEU A 16 2.51 -9.96 4.31
CA LEU A 16 1.52 -10.66 3.49
C LEU A 16 0.07 -10.37 3.93
N PHE A 17 -0.15 -10.05 5.20
CA PHE A 17 -1.47 -9.63 5.72
C PHE A 17 -1.76 -8.14 5.52
N LEU A 18 -0.71 -7.32 5.49
CA LEU A 18 -0.84 -5.86 5.41
C LEU A 18 -1.29 -5.42 4.02
N ILE A 19 -0.83 -6.11 2.98
CA ILE A 19 -1.13 -5.81 1.57
C ILE A 19 -2.63 -5.97 1.24
N PRO A 20 -3.30 -7.10 1.53
CA PRO A 20 -4.74 -7.22 1.27
C PRO A 20 -5.56 -6.23 2.08
N ALA A 21 -5.17 -5.93 3.33
CA ALA A 21 -5.82 -4.90 4.14
C ALA A 21 -5.68 -3.51 3.48
N LEU A 22 -4.48 -3.14 3.04
CA LEU A 22 -4.25 -1.90 2.30
C LEU A 22 -5.02 -1.85 0.99
N LEU A 23 -5.19 -2.96 0.30
CA LEU A 23 -5.90 -3.02 -0.98
C LEU A 23 -7.39 -2.74 -0.80
N VAL A 24 -7.99 -3.25 0.27
CA VAL A 24 -9.37 -2.91 0.67
C VAL A 24 -9.48 -1.42 1.04
N ILE A 25 -8.49 -0.88 1.75
CA ILE A 25 -8.44 0.54 2.11
C ILE A 25 -8.28 1.43 0.86
N ASP A 26 -7.36 1.14 -0.06
CA ASP A 26 -7.14 1.92 -1.30
C ASP A 26 -8.40 1.90 -2.16
N PHE A 27 -9.07 0.75 -2.26
CA PHE A 27 -10.32 0.61 -3.00
C PHE A 27 -11.46 1.43 -2.38
N GLY A 28 -11.61 1.39 -1.05
CA GLY A 28 -12.59 2.19 -0.33
C GLY A 28 -12.31 3.69 -0.43
N LEU A 29 -11.05 4.09 -0.30
CA LEU A 29 -10.62 5.48 -0.34
C LEU A 29 -10.82 6.12 -1.72
N ARG A 30 -10.61 5.37 -2.81
CA ARG A 30 -10.92 5.84 -4.17
C ARG A 30 -12.41 5.95 -4.47
N ARG A 31 -13.24 5.19 -3.75
CA ARG A 31 -14.71 5.28 -3.83
C ARG A 31 -15.27 6.40 -2.96
N ALA A 32 -14.50 6.95 -2.04
CA ALA A 32 -14.95 8.00 -1.15
C ALA A 32 -15.19 9.32 -1.93
N PRO A 33 -16.45 9.77 -2.08
CA PRO A 33 -16.77 11.00 -2.83
C PRO A 33 -16.29 12.27 -2.12
N PHE A 34 -15.85 12.16 -0.87
CA PHE A 34 -15.41 13.27 -0.02
C PHE A 34 -13.94 13.66 -0.23
N LEU A 35 -13.13 12.84 -0.92
CA LEU A 35 -11.71 13.08 -1.11
C LEU A 35 -11.41 13.46 -2.57
N LYS A 36 -10.85 14.66 -2.78
CA LYS A 36 -10.28 15.06 -4.07
C LYS A 36 -9.13 14.13 -4.45
N ARG A 37 -9.00 13.81 -5.75
CA ARG A 37 -8.04 12.81 -6.27
C ARG A 37 -6.60 13.04 -5.83
N GLU A 38 -6.17 14.30 -5.66
CA GLU A 38 -4.79 14.60 -5.25
C GLU A 38 -4.53 14.18 -3.80
N TYR A 39 -5.54 14.25 -2.93
CA TYR A 39 -5.42 13.97 -1.50
C TYR A 39 -5.59 12.49 -1.17
N VAL A 40 -6.25 11.72 -2.04
CA VAL A 40 -6.41 10.26 -1.85
C VAL A 40 -5.04 9.59 -1.70
N PHE A 41 -4.05 9.98 -2.51
CA PHE A 41 -2.71 9.42 -2.43
C PHE A 41 -2.02 9.73 -1.09
N TRP A 42 -2.08 10.99 -0.64
CA TRP A 42 -1.47 11.42 0.62
C TRP A 42 -2.11 10.77 1.85
N VAL A 43 -3.44 10.69 1.87
CA VAL A 43 -4.19 10.05 2.96
C VAL A 43 -3.90 8.54 2.97
N PHE A 44 -3.87 7.90 1.82
CA PHE A 44 -3.51 6.49 1.71
C PHE A 44 -2.09 6.20 2.20
N LEU A 45 -1.13 7.05 1.83
CA LEU A 45 0.26 6.95 2.27
C LEU A 45 0.37 7.11 3.78
N GLY A 46 -0.31 8.11 4.36
CA GLY A 46 -0.36 8.30 5.81
C GLY A 46 -0.95 7.09 6.54
N ILE A 47 -2.06 6.54 6.05
CA ILE A 47 -2.70 5.35 6.63
C ILE A 47 -1.78 4.13 6.54
N SER A 48 -1.11 3.93 5.41
CA SER A 48 -0.15 2.83 5.23
C SER A 48 1.00 2.90 6.23
N VAL A 49 1.58 4.09 6.40
CA VAL A 49 2.70 4.31 7.32
C VAL A 49 2.26 4.11 8.77
N LEU A 50 1.08 4.62 9.15
CA LEU A 50 0.50 4.40 10.49
C LEU A 50 0.24 2.92 10.77
N LEU A 51 -0.33 2.19 9.80
CA LEU A 51 -0.55 0.75 9.92
C LEU A 51 0.77 -0.02 10.05
N SER A 52 1.79 0.33 9.27
CA SER A 52 3.11 -0.28 9.42
C SER A 52 3.75 0.01 10.78
N PHE A 53 3.61 1.24 11.29
CA PHE A 53 4.10 1.56 12.65
C PHE A 53 3.35 0.80 13.74
N TRP A 54 2.03 0.59 13.58
CA TRP A 54 1.25 -0.20 14.52
C TRP A 54 1.65 -1.68 14.53
N ASN A 55 1.95 -2.25 13.36
CA ASN A 55 2.20 -3.68 13.21
C ASN A 55 3.65 -4.10 13.48
N PHE A 56 4.62 -3.24 13.12
CA PHE A 56 6.06 -3.52 13.25
C PHE A 56 6.77 -2.66 14.31
N GLY A 57 6.05 -1.75 14.96
CA GLY A 57 6.60 -0.75 15.88
C GLY A 57 7.15 0.50 15.17
N VAL A 58 7.42 1.55 15.96
CA VAL A 58 7.97 2.82 15.46
C VAL A 58 9.46 2.65 15.14
N ASN A 59 9.76 2.24 13.91
CA ASN A 59 11.11 2.06 13.40
C ASN A 59 11.20 2.58 11.95
N ILE A 60 12.38 3.04 11.54
CA ILE A 60 12.68 3.46 10.16
C ILE A 60 12.32 2.35 9.16
N HIS A 61 12.56 1.08 9.53
CA HIS A 61 12.19 -0.07 8.69
C HIS A 61 10.67 -0.16 8.44
N SER A 62 9.86 0.12 9.46
CA SER A 62 8.40 0.16 9.37
C SER A 62 7.91 1.31 8.49
N PHE A 63 8.55 2.47 8.57
CA PHE A 63 8.25 3.62 7.71
C PHE A 63 8.48 3.27 6.23
N VAL A 64 9.66 2.72 5.92
CA VAL A 64 10.02 2.31 4.54
C VAL A 64 9.07 1.22 4.03
N ASN A 65 8.72 0.25 4.87
CA ASN A 65 7.73 -0.77 4.52
C ASN A 65 6.33 -0.19 4.25
N GLY A 66 5.88 0.78 5.06
CA GLY A 66 4.60 1.47 4.84
C GLY A 66 4.58 2.23 3.51
N VAL A 67 5.61 3.00 3.21
CA VAL A 67 5.70 3.73 1.93
C VAL A 67 5.76 2.77 0.75
N THR A 68 6.55 1.71 0.86
CA THR A 68 6.71 0.70 -0.21
C THR A 68 5.41 -0.06 -0.47
N ASN A 69 4.73 -0.52 0.59
CA ASN A 69 3.45 -1.22 0.46
C ASN A 69 2.38 -0.31 -0.15
N ALA A 70 2.35 0.98 0.21
CA ALA A 70 1.43 1.93 -0.41
C ALA A 70 1.67 2.05 -1.92
N GLY A 71 2.94 2.18 -2.34
CA GLY A 71 3.30 2.28 -3.75
C GLY A 71 2.94 1.02 -4.55
N VAL A 72 3.20 -0.17 -3.98
CA VAL A 72 2.87 -1.46 -4.61
C VAL A 72 1.36 -1.61 -4.80
N VAL A 73 0.58 -1.35 -3.75
CA VAL A 73 -0.89 -1.49 -3.79
C VAL A 73 -1.51 -0.52 -4.80
N HIS A 74 -1.08 0.74 -4.78
CA HIS A 74 -1.58 1.75 -5.69
C HIS A 74 -1.29 1.40 -7.16
N SER A 75 -0.09 0.91 -7.43
CA SER A 75 0.34 0.50 -8.78
C SER A 75 -0.40 -0.74 -9.25
N THR A 76 -0.52 -1.77 -8.39
CA THR A 76 -1.28 -2.99 -8.67
C THR A 76 -2.74 -2.68 -9.00
N LEU A 77 -3.41 -1.83 -8.22
CA LEU A 77 -4.81 -1.49 -8.48
C LEU A 77 -4.98 -0.69 -9.79
N SER A 78 -4.01 0.18 -10.10
CA SER A 78 -3.98 0.92 -11.37
C SER A 78 -3.84 -0.01 -12.58
N LEU A 79 -2.99 -1.05 -12.47
CA LEU A 79 -2.81 -2.06 -13.52
C LEU A 79 -4.05 -2.94 -13.68
N ILE A 80 -4.65 -3.41 -12.59
CA ILE A 80 -5.90 -4.20 -12.62
C ILE A 80 -7.00 -3.41 -13.34
N LYS A 81 -7.14 -2.13 -13.01
CA LYS A 81 -8.13 -1.26 -13.65
C LYS A 81 -7.87 -1.06 -15.14
N LYS A 82 -6.60 -1.06 -15.57
CA LYS A 82 -6.21 -0.89 -16.97
C LYS A 82 -6.38 -2.18 -17.80
N ILE A 83 -6.31 -3.35 -17.17
CA ILE A 83 -6.51 -4.65 -17.82
C ILE A 83 -8.01 -4.99 -17.96
N ASN A 84 -8.83 -4.54 -17.01
CA ASN A 84 -10.27 -4.83 -16.96
C ASN A 84 -11.13 -3.76 -17.68
N LEU A 85 -10.53 -3.01 -18.61
CA LEU A 85 -11.09 -1.88 -19.35
C LEU A 85 -10.62 -1.96 -20.80
#